data_AF-A0AAW9KML1-F1
#
_entry.id   AF-A0AAW9KML1-F1
#
_cell.length_a   1.000
_cell.length_b   1.000
_cell.length_c   1.000
_cell.angle_alpha   90.00
_cell.angle_beta   90.00
_cell.angle_gamma   90.00
#
_symmetry.space_group_name_H-M   'P 1'
#
loop_
_entity.id
_entity.type
_entity.pdbx_description
1 polymer ?
#
loop_
_entity_poly.entity_id
_entity_poly.type
_entity_poly.pdbx_seq_one_letter_code
_entity_poly.pdbx_strand_id
1 'polypeptide(L)'
;AYMEEKCPYCEEKLVTQTKHLFFSLSQFENDVRRLLIRQKGWRENAQKIVKRYLDEGLRDRAVTRDFNWGVDVPLEGYDDKKIFVWIEAVMGYLTASMKCLEERNEDWKEYWQGEDSRIYFVHGKDN
;
A
#
# COMPACT_ATOMS: atom_id res chain seq x y z
N ALA A 1 -1.56 30.74 -9.65
CA ALA A 1 -2.66 30.58 -10.62
C ALA A 1 -3.61 29.53 -10.06
N TYR A 2 -4.85 29.91 -9.75
CA TYR A 2 -5.86 28.96 -9.29
C TYR A 2 -6.22 28.09 -10.50
N MET A 3 -5.88 26.80 -10.48
CA MET A 3 -6.40 25.87 -11.48
C MET A 3 -7.91 25.82 -11.31
N GLU A 4 -8.67 26.14 -12.35
CA GLU A 4 -10.11 25.92 -12.33
C GLU A 4 -10.37 24.41 -12.19
N GLU A 5 -11.17 24.01 -11.20
CA GLU A 5 -11.51 22.61 -10.89
C GLU A 5 -12.50 22.03 -11.92
N LYS A 6 -12.05 21.94 -13.18
CA LYS A 6 -12.84 21.42 -14.30
C LYS A 6 -12.32 20.06 -14.75
N CYS A 7 -13.24 19.19 -15.15
CA CYS A 7 -12.91 17.95 -15.83
C CYS A 7 -12.16 18.26 -17.14
N PRO A 8 -10.97 17.67 -17.41
CA PRO A 8 -10.24 17.92 -18.66
C PRO A 8 -10.93 17.36 -19.91
N TYR A 9 -12.01 16.58 -19.75
CA TYR A 9 -12.73 15.94 -20.86
C TYR A 9 -14.08 16.60 -21.17
N CYS A 10 -14.84 16.99 -20.15
CA CYS A 10 -16.18 17.58 -20.32
C CYS A 10 -16.31 19.02 -19.81
N GLU A 11 -15.24 19.58 -19.23
CA GLU A 11 -15.16 20.95 -18.69
C GLU A 11 -16.15 21.29 -17.55
N GLU A 12 -16.91 20.32 -17.07
CA GLU A 12 -17.82 20.48 -15.93
C GLU A 12 -17.07 20.54 -14.60
N LYS A 13 -17.63 21.31 -13.66
CA LYS A 13 -17.13 21.41 -12.29
C LYS A 13 -17.57 20.17 -11.51
N LEU A 14 -16.61 19.33 -11.12
CA LEU A 14 -16.88 18.09 -10.40
C LEU A 14 -16.50 18.24 -8.93
N VAL A 15 -17.48 18.62 -8.10
CA VAL A 15 -17.36 18.50 -6.64
C VAL A 15 -18.47 17.57 -6.17
N THR A 16 -18.09 16.37 -5.75
CA THR A 16 -19.00 15.36 -5.21
C THR A 16 -18.53 14.92 -3.82
N GLN A 17 -19.47 14.57 -2.96
CA GLN A 17 -19.16 13.97 -1.65
C GLN A 17 -19.11 12.45 -1.81
N THR A 18 -18.04 11.84 -1.30
CA THR A 18 -17.84 10.38 -1.31
C THR A 18 -17.24 9.95 0.02
N LYS A 19 -17.45 8.69 0.39
CA LYS A 19 -16.87 8.10 1.60
C LYS A 19 -15.68 7.23 1.22
N HIS A 20 -14.58 7.37 1.94
CA HIS A 20 -13.41 6.50 1.80
C HIS A 20 -13.03 5.90 3.14
N LEU A 21 -12.54 4.66 3.11
CA LEU A 21 -11.86 4.07 4.25
C LEU A 21 -10.43 4.58 4.28
N PHE A 22 -9.89 4.71 5.49
CA PHE A 22 -8.51 5.11 5.72
C PHE A 22 -7.81 4.04 6.56
N PHE A 23 -6.58 3.72 6.18
CA PHE A 23 -5.67 2.96 7.01
C PHE A 23 -4.99 3.92 7.96
N SER A 24 -5.12 3.65 9.26
CA SER A 24 -4.54 4.45 10.35
C SER A 24 -3.02 4.30 10.45
N LEU A 25 -2.30 4.56 9.35
CA LEU A 25 -0.85 4.44 9.25
C LEU A 25 -0.13 5.29 10.31
N SER A 26 -0.72 6.41 10.72
CA SER A 26 -0.19 7.27 11.79
C SER A 26 0.04 6.49 13.10
N GLN A 27 -0.81 5.50 13.41
CA GLN A 27 -0.69 4.70 14.64
C GLN A 27 0.53 3.77 14.63
N PHE A 28 1.09 3.48 13.45
CA PHE A 28 2.25 2.61 13.27
C PHE A 28 3.58 3.37 13.21
N GLU A 29 3.60 4.68 13.45
CA GLU A 29 4.83 5.49 13.32
C GLU A 29 5.99 4.95 14.18
N ASN A 30 5.69 4.55 15.42
CA ASN A 30 6.69 3.97 16.31
C ASN A 30 7.21 2.61 15.82
N ASP A 31 6.36 1.79 15.20
CA ASP A 31 6.76 0.53 14.59
C ASP A 31 7.69 0.76 13.40
N VAL A 32 7.33 1.67 12.50
CA VAL A 32 8.16 2.02 11.34
C VAL A 32 9.50 2.60 11.77
N ARG A 33 9.53 3.44 12.82
CA ARG A 33 10.78 3.95 13.41
C ARG A 33 11.66 2.82 13.95
N ARG A 34 11.07 1.84 14.64
CA ARG A 34 11.81 0.65 15.11
C ARG A 34 12.35 -0.18 13.95
N LEU A 35 11.59 -0.35 12.87
CA LEU A 35 12.05 -1.04 11.67
C LEU A 35 13.26 -0.33 11.03
N LEU A 36 13.21 1.00 10.90
CA LEU A 36 14.32 1.78 10.35
C LEU A 36 15.60 1.66 11.20
N ILE A 37 15.49 1.55 12.53
CA ILE A 37 16.63 1.36 13.42
C ILE A 37 17.21 -0.07 13.32
N ARG A 38 16.34 -1.07 13.20
CA ARG A 38 16.73 -2.50 13.24
C ARG A 38 17.13 -3.07 11.89
N GLN A 39 16.73 -2.44 10.78
CA GLN A 39 17.03 -2.94 9.44
C GLN A 39 18.53 -3.15 9.25
N LYS A 40 18.88 -4.19 8.49
CA LYS A 40 20.25 -4.47 8.08
C LYS A 40 20.25 -4.69 6.57
N GLY A 41 21.02 -3.87 5.86
CA GLY A 41 21.23 -4.05 4.41
C GLY A 41 20.25 -3.29 3.51
N TRP A 42 19.39 -2.42 4.04
CA TRP A 42 18.64 -1.51 3.17
C TRP A 42 19.58 -0.53 2.49
N ARG A 43 19.28 -0.19 1.24
CA ARG A 43 20.03 0.84 0.50
C ARG A 43 19.84 2.21 1.15
N GLU A 44 20.86 3.06 1.10
CA GLU A 44 20.83 4.37 1.77
C GLU A 44 19.66 5.26 1.31
N ASN A 45 19.30 5.20 0.04
CA ASN A 45 18.17 5.98 -0.50
C ASN A 45 16.85 5.56 0.13
N ALA A 46 16.60 4.26 0.32
CA ALA A 46 15.40 3.75 0.99
C ALA A 46 15.35 4.24 2.45
N GLN A 47 16.48 4.15 3.16
CA GLN A 47 16.58 4.66 4.54
C GLN A 47 16.28 6.17 4.62
N LYS A 48 16.83 6.97 3.70
CA LYS A 48 16.61 8.43 3.64
C LYS A 48 15.15 8.76 3.36
N ILE A 49 14.48 8.04 2.47
CA ILE A 49 13.06 8.24 2.15
C ILE A 49 12.17 7.92 3.35
N VAL A 50 12.39 6.76 4.00
CA VAL A 50 11.63 6.37 5.21
C VAL A 50 11.85 7.38 6.33
N LYS A 51 13.10 7.81 6.56
CA LYS A 51 13.41 8.83 7.55
C LYS A 51 12.67 10.15 7.26
N ARG A 52 12.66 10.61 6.00
CA ARG A 52 11.94 11.82 5.61
C ARG A 52 10.44 11.72 5.95
N TYR A 53 9.79 10.61 5.60
CA TYR A 53 8.36 10.42 5.94
C TYR A 53 8.11 10.40 7.45
N LEU A 54 9.01 9.81 8.23
CA LEU A 54 8.92 9.82 9.70
C LEU A 54 9.15 11.22 10.30
N ASP A 55 10.04 12.03 9.71
CA ASP A 55 10.30 13.40 10.16
C ASP A 55 9.12 14.34 9.82
N GLU A 56 8.39 14.07 8.74
CA GLU A 56 7.16 14.78 8.34
C GLU A 56 5.92 14.34 9.15
N GLY A 57 6.00 13.20 9.83
CA GLY A 57 4.88 12.52 10.51
C GLY A 57 4.07 11.64 9.57
N LEU A 58 3.83 10.39 9.97
CA LEU A 58 3.02 9.46 9.17
C LEU A 58 1.56 9.88 9.17
N ARG A 59 0.98 9.99 7.98
CA ARG A 59 -0.43 10.35 7.79
C ARG A 59 -1.23 9.13 7.36
N ASP A 60 -2.47 9.08 7.82
CA ASP A 60 -3.44 8.08 7.39
C ASP A 60 -3.64 8.13 5.87
N ARG A 61 -3.84 6.95 5.28
CA ARG A 61 -3.91 6.79 3.83
C ARG A 61 -5.25 6.23 3.42
N ALA A 62 -5.91 6.87 2.45
CA ALA A 62 -7.15 6.35 1.90
C ALA A 62 -6.89 5.00 1.20
N VAL A 63 -7.64 3.97 1.61
CA VAL A 63 -7.49 2.59 1.10
C VAL A 63 -8.58 2.19 0.13
N THR A 64 -9.57 3.04 -0.12
CA THR A 64 -10.56 2.80 -1.17
C THR A 64 -10.51 3.87 -2.25
N ARG A 65 -11.03 3.55 -3.43
CA ARG A 65 -11.20 4.46 -4.56
C ARG A 65 -12.53 4.21 -5.25
N ASP A 66 -13.05 5.28 -5.84
CA ASP A 66 -14.23 5.26 -6.69
C ASP A 66 -13.81 4.78 -8.09
N PHE A 67 -13.74 3.47 -8.25
CA PHE A 67 -13.40 2.80 -9.51
C PHE A 67 -14.33 1.61 -9.74
N ASN A 68 -14.52 1.23 -11.00
CA ASN A 68 -15.30 0.06 -11.37
C ASN A 68 -14.43 -1.21 -11.53
N TRP A 69 -13.11 -1.07 -11.55
CA TRP A 69 -12.16 -2.17 -11.74
C TRP A 69 -11.14 -2.23 -10.61
N GLY A 70 -11.00 -3.40 -9.99
CA GLY A 70 -10.09 -3.65 -8.87
C GLY A 70 -10.62 -4.70 -7.90
N VAL A 71 -9.97 -4.84 -6.75
CA VAL A 71 -10.41 -5.75 -5.68
C VAL A 71 -11.59 -5.13 -4.92
N ASP A 72 -12.65 -5.91 -4.71
CA ASP A 72 -13.84 -5.47 -3.98
C ASP A 72 -13.54 -5.16 -2.51
N VAL A 73 -14.22 -4.15 -1.96
CA VAL A 73 -14.17 -3.85 -0.53
C VAL A 73 -15.13 -4.81 0.20
N PRO A 74 -14.65 -5.64 1.13
CA PRO A 74 -15.50 -6.65 1.79
C PRO A 74 -16.30 -6.05 2.96
N LEU A 75 -16.91 -4.88 2.76
CA LEU A 75 -17.69 -4.16 3.77
C LEU A 75 -18.97 -3.62 3.15
N GLU A 76 -20.08 -3.76 3.87
CA GLU A 76 -21.39 -3.25 3.45
C GLU A 76 -21.36 -1.73 3.25
N GLY A 77 -21.97 -1.26 2.15
CA GLY A 77 -22.03 0.17 1.81
C GLY A 77 -20.79 0.71 1.11
N TYR A 78 -19.90 -0.17 0.64
CA TYR A 78 -18.71 0.14 -0.18
C TYR A 78 -18.72 -0.61 -1.52
N ASP A 79 -19.88 -1.10 -1.97
CA ASP A 79 -20.05 -1.87 -3.21
C ASP A 79 -19.64 -1.10 -4.47
N ASP A 80 -19.72 0.24 -4.41
CA ASP A 80 -19.29 1.18 -5.46
C ASP A 80 -17.78 1.48 -5.45
N LYS A 81 -17.02 0.84 -4.56
CA LYS A 81 -15.61 1.15 -4.30
C LYS A 81 -14.74 -0.07 -4.46
N LYS A 82 -13.48 0.18 -4.79
CA LYS A 82 -12.41 -0.83 -4.84
C LYS A 82 -11.30 -0.51 -3.86
N ILE A 83 -10.58 -1.54 -3.42
CA ILE A 83 -9.34 -1.37 -2.67
C ILE A 83 -8.34 -0.63 -3.56
N PHE A 84 -7.70 0.38 -2.99
CA PHE A 84 -6.73 1.19 -3.70
C PHE A 84 -5.51 0.35 -4.07
N VAL A 85 -5.08 0.40 -5.33
CA VAL A 85 -3.97 -0.41 -5.87
C VAL A 85 -2.69 -0.33 -5.05
N TRP A 86 -2.36 0.83 -4.47
CA TRP A 86 -1.17 0.99 -3.62
C TRP A 86 -1.22 0.24 -2.28
N ILE A 87 -2.38 -0.28 -1.90
CA ILE A 87 -2.55 -1.16 -0.74
C ILE A 87 -2.51 -2.62 -1.20
N GLU A 88 -3.35 -2.99 -2.18
CA GLU A 88 -3.46 -4.41 -2.58
C GLU A 88 -2.25 -4.93 -3.37
N ALA A 89 -1.54 -4.07 -4.12
CA ALA A 89 -0.36 -4.48 -4.87
C ALA A 89 0.76 -5.04 -3.97
N VAL A 90 0.87 -4.55 -2.72
CA VAL A 90 1.83 -5.09 -1.74
C VAL A 90 1.47 -6.52 -1.34
N MET A 91 0.17 -6.83 -1.23
CA MET A 91 -0.31 -8.19 -0.96
C MET A 91 -0.07 -9.13 -2.14
N GLY A 92 0.07 -8.59 -3.36
CA GLY A 92 0.40 -9.34 -4.57
C GLY A 92 1.66 -10.20 -4.44
N TYR A 93 2.67 -9.74 -3.69
CA TYR A 93 3.87 -10.56 -3.43
C TYR A 93 3.54 -11.86 -2.68
N LEU A 94 2.66 -11.77 -1.68
CA LEU A 94 2.24 -12.91 -0.88
C LEU A 94 1.36 -13.86 -1.69
N THR A 95 0.33 -13.34 -2.34
CA THR A 95 -0.64 -14.17 -3.07
C THR A 95 -0.02 -14.83 -4.31
N ALA A 96 0.89 -14.15 -5.01
CA ALA A 96 1.67 -14.76 -6.09
C ALA A 96 2.57 -15.89 -5.57
N SER A 97 3.21 -15.71 -4.41
CA SER A 97 4.01 -16.76 -3.77
C SER A 97 3.15 -17.96 -3.39
N MET A 98 1.98 -17.72 -2.78
CA MET A 98 1.01 -18.78 -2.45
C MET A 98 0.63 -19.60 -3.68
N LYS A 99 0.32 -18.93 -4.80
CA LYS A 99 -0.07 -19.61 -6.03
C LYS A 99 1.06 -20.46 -6.61
N CYS A 100 2.27 -19.92 -6.68
CA CYS A 100 3.44 -20.64 -7.18
C CYS A 100 3.78 -21.88 -6.32
N LEU A 101 3.64 -21.77 -5.01
CA LEU A 101 3.97 -22.86 -4.07
C LEU A 101 2.87 -23.92 -3.98
N GLU A 102 1.60 -23.52 -4.15
CA GLU A 102 0.47 -24.45 -4.30
C GLU A 102 0.73 -25.43 -5.46
N GLU A 103 1.18 -24.94 -6.61
CA GLU A 103 1.51 -25.77 -7.78
C GLU A 103 2.67 -26.75 -7.53
N ARG A 104 3.49 -26.48 -6.51
CA ARG A 104 4.62 -27.31 -6.09
C ARG A 104 4.31 -28.20 -4.89
N ASN A 105 3.08 -28.13 -4.34
CA ASN A 105 2.70 -28.76 -3.08
C ASN A 105 3.60 -28.36 -1.89
N GLU A 106 4.04 -27.10 -1.85
CA GLU A 106 4.86 -26.53 -0.78
C GLU A 106 4.03 -25.54 0.06
N ASP A 107 4.26 -25.47 1.38
CA ASP A 107 3.55 -24.51 2.24
C ASP A 107 4.25 -23.14 2.19
N TRP A 108 3.54 -22.13 1.68
CA TRP A 108 4.02 -20.74 1.63
C TRP A 108 4.43 -20.19 3.00
N LYS A 109 3.88 -20.71 4.09
CA LYS A 109 4.25 -20.28 5.46
C LYS A 109 5.70 -20.61 5.78
N GLU A 110 6.26 -21.69 5.24
CA GLU A 110 7.69 -22.01 5.43
C GLU A 110 8.58 -20.89 4.87
N TYR A 111 8.12 -20.22 3.81
CA TYR A 111 8.82 -19.12 3.15
C TYR A 111 8.53 -17.75 3.76
N TRP A 112 7.33 -17.49 4.25
CA TRP A 112 6.94 -16.15 4.76
C TRP A 112 6.97 -16.03 6.29
N GLN A 113 6.88 -17.15 7.00
CA GLN A 113 6.76 -17.22 8.46
C GLN A 113 7.84 -18.10 9.11
N GLY A 114 8.73 -18.72 8.33
CA GLY A 114 9.86 -19.49 8.86
C GLY A 114 10.87 -18.62 9.62
N GLU A 115 11.41 -19.14 10.72
CA GLU A 115 12.34 -18.41 11.60
C GLU A 115 13.64 -17.99 10.89
N ASP A 116 14.13 -18.82 9.97
CA ASP A 116 15.32 -18.56 9.16
C ASP A 116 15.02 -17.88 7.82
N SER A 117 13.75 -17.53 7.57
CA SER A 117 13.36 -16.93 6.29
C SER A 117 13.92 -15.51 6.13
N ARG A 118 14.31 -15.19 4.89
CA ARG A 118 14.75 -13.86 4.48
C ARG A 118 14.08 -13.46 3.18
N ILE A 119 13.31 -12.38 3.23
CA ILE A 119 12.58 -11.84 2.09
C ILE A 119 13.30 -10.59 1.59
N TYR A 120 13.57 -10.54 0.29
CA TYR A 120 14.18 -9.40 -0.37
C TYR A 120 13.17 -8.75 -1.31
N PHE A 121 12.81 -7.50 -1.02
CA PHE A 121 12.01 -6.67 -1.92
C PHE A 121 12.97 -5.82 -2.77
N VAL A 122 13.03 -6.10 -4.05
CA VAL A 122 13.87 -5.37 -5.01
C VAL A 122 12.97 -4.53 -5.90
N HIS A 123 13.14 -3.21 -5.85
CA HIS A 123 12.31 -2.26 -6.58
C HIS A 123 13.11 -1.03 -7.00
N GLY A 124 12.55 -0.24 -7.92
CA GLY A 124 13.08 1.07 -8.29
C GLY A 124 12.96 2.07 -7.14
N LYS A 125 13.75 3.14 -7.19
CA LYS A 125 13.81 4.18 -6.13
C LYS A 125 12.44 4.81 -5.81
N ASP A 126 11.55 4.90 -6.79
CA ASP A 126 10.27 5.61 -6.68
C ASP A 126 9.16 4.76 -6.06
N ASN A 127 9.39 3.46 -5.91
CA ASN A 127 8.56 2.54 -5.11
C ASN A 127 9.09 2.47 -3.67
#